data_AF-A0A1J5RHE2-F1
#
_entry.id   AF-A0A1J5RHE2-F1
#
_cell.length_a   1.000
_cell.length_b   1.000
_cell.length_c   1.000
_cell.angle_alpha   90.00
_cell.angle_beta   90.00
_cell.angle_gamma   90.00
#
_symmetry.space_group_name_H-M   'P 1'
#
loop_
_entity.id
_entity.type
_entity.pdbx_description
1 polymer ?
#
loop_
_entity_poly.entity_id
_entity_poly.type
_entity_poly.pdbx_seq_one_letter_code
_entity_poly.pdbx_strand_id
1 'polypeptide(L)' 'MSKAASAPGVSLSTFSQRTGVRVEQLLHYCRVGRIEGARFDHKLWQWRIHAPAKLIVGRTR' A
#
# COMPACT_ATOMS: atom_id res chain seq x y z
N MET A 1 19.47 -0.34 -20.23
CA MET A 1 18.30 -0.84 -19.48
C MET A 1 17.84 0.26 -18.53
N SER A 2 16.78 0.99 -18.88
CA SER A 2 16.29 2.12 -18.09
C SER A 2 15.69 1.61 -16.78
N LYS A 3 16.42 1.76 -15.68
CA LYS A 3 15.96 1.51 -14.33
C LYS A 3 14.87 2.54 -14.05
N ALA A 4 13.61 2.19 -14.29
CA ALA A 4 12.48 3.00 -13.90
C ALA A 4 12.60 3.24 -12.40
N ALA A 5 13.02 4.44 -12.02
CA ALA A 5 13.02 4.87 -10.64
C ALA A 5 11.58 4.75 -10.19
N SER A 6 11.26 3.65 -9.48
CA SER A 6 9.92 3.44 -8.95
C SER A 6 9.59 4.68 -8.15
N ALA A 7 8.58 5.44 -8.60
CA ALA A 7 8.15 6.65 -7.94
C ALA A 7 8.03 6.37 -6.44
N PRO A 8 8.42 7.33 -5.58
CA PRO A 8 8.32 7.12 -4.15
C PRO A 8 6.86 6.75 -3.86
N GLY A 9 6.64 5.60 -3.21
CA GLY A 9 5.29 5.16 -2.84
C GLY A 9 4.58 6.24 -2.00
N VAL A 10 3.30 6.04 -1.71
CA VAL A 10 2.59 6.90 -0.76
C VAL A 10 2.56 6.26 0.61
N SER A 11 2.39 7.06 1.67
CA SER A 11 2.20 6.55 3.03
C SER A 11 0.81 5.92 3.17
N LEU A 12 0.62 5.12 4.23
CA LEU A 12 -0.70 4.59 4.57
C LEU A 12 -1.72 5.71 4.86
N SER A 13 -1.30 6.83 5.45
CA SER A 13 -2.18 7.98 5.71
C SER A 13 -2.68 8.61 4.40
N THR A 14 -1.81 8.81 3.41
CA THR A 14 -2.22 9.32 2.10
C THR A 14 -3.11 8.31 1.37
N PHE A 15 -2.80 7.02 1.47
CA PHE A 15 -3.63 5.98 0.85
C PHE A 15 -5.00 5.83 1.54
N SER A 16 -5.06 6.04 2.85
CA SER A 16 -6.29 6.12 3.65
C SER A 16 -7.20 7.23 3.16
N GLN A 17 -6.67 8.44 2.99
CA GLN A 17 -7.42 9.58 2.47
C GLN A 17 -8.00 9.33 1.07
N ARG A 18 -7.29 8.59 0.22
CA ARG A 18 -7.73 8.25 -1.15
C ARG A 18 -8.80 7.16 -1.19
N THR A 19 -8.76 6.22 -0.26
CA THR A 19 -9.64 5.04 -0.27
C THR A 19 -10.79 5.12 0.72
N GLY A 20 -10.74 6.04 1.69
CA GLY A 20 -11.67 6.09 2.83
C GLY A 20 -11.45 4.98 3.86
N VAL A 21 -10.47 4.10 3.67
CA VAL A 21 -10.18 2.99 4.60
C VAL A 21 -9.29 3.50 5.72
N ARG A 22 -9.61 3.15 6.98
CA ARG A 22 -8.80 3.52 8.15
C ARG A 22 -7.36 3.01 8.03
N VAL A 23 -6.40 3.79 8.51
CA VAL A 23 -4.97 3.46 8.47
C VAL A 23 -4.66 2.11 9.14
N GLU A 24 -5.29 1.82 10.28
CA GLU A 24 -5.12 0.55 11.00
C GLU A 24 -5.56 -0.66 10.16
N GLN A 25 -6.67 -0.50 9.43
CA GLN A 25 -7.19 -1.53 8.52
C GLN A 25 -6.24 -1.71 7.32
N LEU A 26 -5.69 -0.62 6.78
CA LEU A 26 -4.69 -0.69 5.72
C LEU A 26 -3.40 -1.37 6.19
N LEU A 27 -2.95 -1.10 7.42
CA LEU A 27 -1.79 -1.77 8.01
C LEU A 27 -2.02 -3.28 8.12
N HIS A 28 -3.21 -3.68 8.58
CA HIS A 28 -3.61 -5.09 8.60
C HIS A 28 -3.58 -5.67 7.18
N TYR A 29 -4.18 -5.01 6.19
CA TYR A 29 -4.18 -5.46 4.80
C TYR A 29 -2.79 -5.57 4.19
N CYS A 30 -1.87 -4.67 4.50
CA CYS A 30 -0.47 -4.80 4.08
C CYS A 30 0.16 -6.09 4.64
N ARG A 31 -0.06 -6.38 5.93
CA ARG A 31 0.48 -7.59 6.58
C ARG A 31 -0.10 -8.87 6.01
N VAL A 32 -1.39 -8.89 5.66
CA VAL A 32 -2.08 -10.07 5.11
C VAL A 32 -2.07 -10.13 3.57
N GLY A 33 -1.31 -9.26 2.90
CA GLY A 33 -1.19 -9.27 1.43
C GLY A 33 -2.46 -8.84 0.67
N ARG A 34 -3.34 -8.04 1.28
CA ARG A 34 -4.58 -7.54 0.67
C ARG A 34 -4.46 -6.18 -0.03
N ILE A 35 -3.25 -5.69 -0.26
CA ILE A 35 -3.00 -4.47 -1.05
C ILE A 35 -1.94 -4.77 -2.10
N GLU A 36 -2.35 -4.72 -3.37
CA GLU A 36 -1.42 -4.72 -4.50
C GLU A 36 -0.56 -3.46 -4.46
N GLY A 37 0.75 -3.60 -4.68
CA GLY A 37 1.69 -2.48 -4.62
C GLY A 37 2.14 -2.09 -3.21
N ALA A 38 1.67 -2.75 -2.15
CA ALA A 38 2.21 -2.57 -0.81
C ALA A 38 3.60 -3.20 -0.69
N ARG A 39 4.59 -2.41 -0.26
CA ARG A 39 5.95 -2.85 0.02
C ARG A 39 6.39 -2.30 1.37
N PHE A 40 7.09 -3.12 2.15
CA PHE A 40 7.71 -2.65 3.38
C PHE A 40 9.05 -2.00 3.05
N ASP A 41 9.19 -0.73 3.41
CA ASP A 41 10.44 0.01 3.26
C ASP A 41 11.26 -0.16 4.54
N HIS A 42 12.34 -0.94 4.45
CA HIS A 42 13.23 -1.21 5.57
C HIS A 42 14.09 -0.01 6.01
N LYS A 43 14.26 1.02 5.14
CA LYS A 43 15.00 2.23 5.52
C LYS A 43 14.15 3.14 6.39
N LEU A 44 12.87 3.25 6.06
CA LEU A 44 11.90 4.08 6.79
C LEU A 44 11.12 3.28 7.83
N TRP A 45 11.33 1.96 7.89
CA TRP A 45 10.63 1.00 8.74
C TRP A 45 9.09 1.11 8.67
N GLN A 46 8.56 1.33 7.47
CA GLN A 46 7.12 1.56 7.26
C GLN A 46 6.63 0.99 5.93
N TRP A 47 5.31 0.74 5.87
CA TRP A 47 4.65 0.34 4.63
C TRP A 47 4.49 1.51 3.67
N ARG A 48 4.80 1.26 2.40
CA ARG A 48 4.72 2.19 1.28
C ARG A 48 3.86 1.59 0.19
N ILE A 49 2.94 2.37 -0.36
CA ILE A 49 2.00 1.93 -1.38
C ILE A 49 2.45 2.47 -2.74
N HIS A 50 2.89 1.59 -3.63
CA HIS A 50 3.38 1.94 -4.96
C HIS A 50 2.29 1.71 -6.01
N ALA A 51 2.29 2.54 -7.05
CA ALA A 51 1.40 2.34 -8.19
C ALA A 51 1.88 1.14 -9.05
N PRO A 52 0.94 0.38 -9.66
CA PRO A 52 -0.50 0.43 -9.43
C PRO A 52 -0.88 -0.11 -8.04
N ALA A 53 -1.76 0.60 -7.33
CA ALA A 53 -2.20 0.23 -5.98
C ALA A 53 -3.68 -0.13 -5.96
N LYS A 54 -4.01 -1.34 -5.52
CA LYS A 54 -5.39 -1.84 -5.47
C LYS A 54 -5.67 -2.62 -4.20
N LEU A 55 -6.85 -2.44 -3.63
CA LEU A 55 -7.31 -3.25 -2.51
C LEU A 55 -7.80 -4.60 -3.04
N ILE A 56 -7.21 -5.68 -2.55
CA ILE A 56 -7.65 -7.06 -2.78
C ILE A 56 -8.64 -7.41 -1.67
N VAL A 57 -9.77 -6.71 -1.66
CA VAL A 57 -10.91 -7.10 -0.83
C VAL A 57 -11.69 -8.10 -1.67
N GLY A 58 -11.46 -9.39 -1.42
CA GLY A 58 -12.39 -10.41 -1.88
C GLY A 58 -13.78 -9.99 -1.41
N ARG A 59 -14.76 -9.97 -2.32
CA ARG A 59 -16.19 -9.88 -1.98
C ARG A 59 -16.47 -11.02 -0.99
N THR A 60 -16.40 -10.75 0.30
CA THR A 60 -17.09 -11.59 1.28
C THR A 60 -18.57 -11.32 1.01
N ARG A 61 -19.23 -12.31 0.40
CA ARG A 61 -20.67 -12.34 0.21
C ARG A 61 -21.38 -12.19 1.55
#